data_AF-A0A9W6SJL9-F1
#
_entry.id   AF-A0A9W6SJL9-F1
#
_cell.length_a   1.000
_cell.length_b   1.000
_cell.length_c   1.000
_cell.angle_alpha   90.00
_cell.angle_beta   90.00
_cell.angle_gamma   90.00
#
_symmetry.space_group_name_H-M   'P 1'
#
loop_
_entity.id
_entity.type
_entity.pdbx_description
1 polymer ?
#
loop_
_entity_poly.entity_id
_entity_poly.type
_entity_poly.pdbx_seq_one_letter_code
_entity_poly.pdbx_strand_id
1 'polypeptide(L)'
;MTRDADPAETRRRRERRLFTGVALVLTIAPSALAFAARDLWYPAITFTIAAIGALALAWAAVRVPGALHRWRLPRRGITVTARILDKHSGRLTYVYRDDRDRDREYATGWTLASGTTLAVSYDPRDPSIAVAADGAGRWANLVPGLLGLAFGLGVYAFAVTIAIAAAFTD
;
A
#
# COMPACT_ATOMS: atom_id res chain seq x y z
N MET A 1 15.64 -7.82 29.13
CA MET A 1 15.33 -6.66 28.27
C MET A 1 15.05 -7.15 26.86
N THR A 2 13.78 -7.46 26.57
CA THR A 2 13.31 -7.70 25.21
C THR A 2 13.20 -6.35 24.52
N ARG A 3 13.99 -6.14 23.46
CA ARG A 3 13.90 -4.95 22.61
C ARG A 3 12.52 -5.01 21.94
N ASP A 4 11.56 -4.23 22.44
CA ASP A 4 10.24 -4.14 21.83
C ASP A 4 10.41 -3.80 20.35
N ALA A 5 9.99 -4.72 19.49
CA ALA A 5 10.11 -4.56 18.06
C ALA A 5 9.28 -3.34 17.67
N ASP A 6 9.92 -2.36 17.03
CA ASP A 6 9.23 -1.16 16.57
C ASP A 6 8.00 -1.59 15.74
N PRO A 7 6.77 -1.18 16.10
CA PRO A 7 5.57 -1.52 15.35
C PRO A 7 5.64 -1.08 13.88
N ALA A 8 6.48 -0.09 13.54
CA ALA A 8 6.76 0.28 12.15
C ALA A 8 7.57 -0.79 11.41
N GLU A 9 8.48 -1.50 12.08
CA GLU A 9 9.34 -2.51 11.47
C GLU A 9 8.57 -3.80 11.18
N THR A 10 7.72 -4.25 12.11
CA THR A 10 6.85 -5.42 11.93
C THR A 10 5.87 -5.23 10.78
N ARG A 11 5.27 -4.04 10.66
CA ARG A 11 4.38 -3.68 9.54
C ARG A 11 5.11 -3.70 8.20
N ARG A 12 6.29 -3.08 8.08
CA ARG A 12 7.11 -3.11 6.86
C ARG A 12 7.50 -4.53 6.45
N ARG A 13 7.83 -5.39 7.42
CA ARG A 13 8.18 -6.80 7.17
C ARG A 13 6.99 -7.58 6.63
N ARG A 14 5.79 -7.37 7.19
CA ARG A 14 4.55 -8.00 6.71
C ARG A 14 4.18 -7.53 5.31
N GLU A 15 4.26 -6.22 5.05
CA GLU A 15 4.02 -5.65 3.72
C GLU A 15 5.01 -6.20 2.68
N ARG A 16 6.30 -6.31 3.02
CA ARG A 16 7.30 -6.96 2.14
C ARG A 16 6.97 -8.42 1.84
N ARG A 17 6.58 -9.21 2.85
CA ARG A 17 6.23 -10.63 2.64
C ARG A 17 5.00 -10.79 1.74
N LEU A 18 3.98 -9.97 1.95
CA LEU A 18 2.79 -9.96 1.08
C LEU A 18 3.15 -9.54 -0.34
N PHE A 19 3.96 -8.49 -0.48
CA PHE A 19 4.45 -8.02 -1.78
C PHE A 19 5.20 -9.14 -2.52
N THR A 20 6.18 -9.77 -1.88
CA THR A 20 6.98 -10.84 -2.49
C THR A 20 6.14 -12.06 -2.83
N GLY A 21 5.22 -12.47 -1.94
CA GLY A 21 4.35 -13.62 -2.19
C GLY A 21 3.39 -13.41 -3.36
N VAL A 22 2.72 -12.25 -3.42
CA VAL A 22 1.79 -11.93 -4.51
C VAL A 22 2.52 -11.79 -5.84
N ALA A 23 3.65 -11.07 -5.86
CA ALA A 23 4.42 -10.88 -7.08
C ALA A 23 4.94 -12.22 -7.65
N LEU A 24 5.41 -13.11 -6.77
CA LEU A 24 5.90 -14.43 -7.17
C LEU A 24 4.80 -15.28 -7.80
N VAL A 25 3.65 -15.41 -7.13
CA VAL A 25 2.52 -16.23 -7.61
C VAL A 25 2.00 -15.72 -8.95
N LEU A 26 1.81 -14.40 -9.06
CA LEU A 26 1.35 -13.79 -10.31
C LEU A 26 2.35 -13.99 -11.45
N THR A 27 3.65 -13.96 -11.18
CA THR A 27 4.65 -14.16 -12.23
C THR A 27 4.72 -15.61 -12.71
N ILE A 28 4.63 -16.60 -11.80
CA ILE A 28 4.82 -18.01 -12.13
C ILE A 28 3.64 -18.59 -12.92
N ALA A 29 2.39 -18.23 -12.57
CA ALA A 29 1.20 -18.87 -13.15
C ALA A 29 1.06 -18.70 -14.68
N PRO A 30 1.22 -17.50 -15.28
CA PRO A 30 1.14 -17.30 -16.73
C PRO A 30 2.31 -17.95 -17.47
N SER A 31 3.49 -17.96 -16.85
CA SER A 31 4.67 -18.57 -17.45
C SER A 31 4.56 -20.09 -17.52
N ALA A 32 4.04 -20.73 -16.47
CA ALA A 32 3.74 -22.15 -16.50
C ALA A 32 2.75 -22.51 -17.61
N LEU A 33 1.76 -21.64 -17.88
CA LEU A 33 0.81 -21.82 -18.99
C LEU A 33 1.51 -21.70 -20.36
N ALA A 34 2.40 -20.73 -20.53
CA ALA A 34 3.13 -20.52 -21.78
C ALA A 34 4.20 -21.59 -22.07
N PHE A 35 4.72 -22.29 -21.05
CA PHE A 35 5.63 -23.43 -21.25
C PHE A 35 4.98 -24.62 -21.97
N ALA A 36 3.65 -24.66 -22.07
CA ALA A 36 2.94 -25.68 -22.86
C ALA A 36 3.17 -25.52 -24.37
N ALA A 37 3.51 -24.31 -24.86
CA ALA A 37 3.58 -23.98 -26.28
C ALA A 37 4.85 -24.46 -27.02
N ARG A 38 5.75 -25.22 -26.36
CA ARG A 38 7.02 -25.81 -26.85
C ARG A 38 8.06 -24.86 -27.49
N ASP A 39 7.68 -23.68 -27.94
CA ASP A 39 8.54 -22.69 -28.56
C ASP A 39 9.04 -21.68 -27.51
N LEU A 40 10.36 -21.54 -27.39
CA LEU A 40 11.03 -20.98 -26.20
C LEU A 40 10.80 -19.46 -26.05
N TRP A 41 10.41 -18.75 -27.12
CA TRP A 41 10.27 -17.29 -27.11
C TRP A 41 8.96 -16.80 -26.49
N TYR A 42 7.85 -17.54 -26.67
CA TYR A 42 6.56 -17.23 -26.05
C TYR A 42 6.58 -17.20 -24.50
N PRO A 43 7.16 -18.18 -23.80
CA PRO A 43 7.24 -18.15 -22.34
C PRO A 43 8.16 -17.03 -21.83
N ALA A 44 9.21 -16.67 -22.57
CA ALA A 44 10.10 -15.56 -22.19
C ALA A 44 9.38 -14.19 -22.26
N ILE A 45 8.63 -13.93 -23.34
CA ILE A 45 7.82 -12.71 -23.47
C ILE A 45 6.71 -12.68 -22.41
N THR A 46 6.00 -13.80 -22.25
CA THR A 46 4.90 -13.92 -21.28
C THR A 46 5.39 -13.70 -19.85
N PHE A 47 6.52 -14.31 -19.46
CA PHE A 47 7.14 -14.11 -18.16
C PHE A 47 7.50 -12.63 -17.91
N THR A 48 8.09 -11.97 -18.91
CA THR A 48 8.50 -10.56 -18.77
C THR A 48 7.29 -9.65 -18.57
N ILE A 49 6.24 -9.82 -19.37
CA ILE A 49 4.99 -9.04 -19.26
C ILE A 49 4.30 -9.34 -17.91
N ALA A 50 4.19 -10.62 -17.54
CA ALA A 50 3.60 -11.03 -16.27
C ALA A 50 4.36 -10.45 -15.06
N ALA A 51 5.69 -10.46 -15.09
CA ALA A 51 6.53 -9.88 -14.04
C ALA A 51 6.31 -8.37 -13.88
N ILE A 52 6.21 -7.63 -14.99
CA ILE A 52 5.91 -6.19 -14.97
C ILE A 52 4.53 -5.94 -14.37
N GLY A 53 3.51 -6.69 -14.80
CA GLY A 53 2.15 -6.58 -14.26
C GLY A 53 2.08 -6.91 -12.77
N ALA A 54 2.76 -7.98 -12.36
CA ALA A 54 2.84 -8.42 -10.97
C ALA A 54 3.52 -7.38 -10.07
N LEU A 55 4.62 -6.76 -10.53
CA LEU A 55 5.30 -5.68 -9.81
C LEU A 55 4.41 -4.45 -9.65
N ALA A 56 3.69 -4.05 -10.71
CA ALA A 56 2.77 -2.92 -10.66
C ALA A 56 1.59 -3.18 -9.69
N LEU A 57 1.01 -4.38 -9.72
CA LEU A 57 -0.05 -4.79 -8.80
C LEU A 57 0.43 -4.84 -7.35
N ALA A 58 1.61 -5.42 -7.10
CA ALA A 58 2.17 -5.50 -5.77
C ALA A 58 2.50 -4.10 -5.22
N TRP A 59 2.99 -3.19 -6.06
CA TRP A 59 3.23 -1.80 -5.68
C TRP A 59 1.91 -1.08 -5.34
N ALA A 60 0.86 -1.27 -6.13
CA ALA A 60 -0.47 -0.73 -5.86
C ALA A 60 -1.06 -1.29 -4.55
N ALA A 61 -0.92 -2.60 -4.29
CA ALA A 61 -1.43 -3.25 -3.08
C ALA A 61 -0.85 -2.67 -1.79
N VAL A 62 0.38 -2.13 -1.82
CA VAL A 62 0.99 -1.45 -0.67
C VAL A 62 0.47 -0.02 -0.51
N ARG A 63 0.23 0.69 -1.61
CA ARG A 63 -0.13 2.13 -1.60
C ARG A 63 -1.63 2.39 -1.43
N VAL A 64 -2.47 1.57 -2.08
CA VAL A 64 -3.92 1.76 -2.14
C VAL A 64 -4.59 1.66 -0.77
N PRO A 65 -4.28 0.68 0.11
CA PRO A 65 -4.92 0.60 1.42
C PRO A 65 -4.65 1.85 2.27
N GLY A 66 -3.39 2.30 2.34
CA GLY A 66 -3.04 3.50 3.09
C GLY A 66 -3.73 4.76 2.55
N ALA A 67 -3.83 4.88 1.22
CA ALA A 67 -4.54 5.98 0.58
C ALA A 67 -6.06 5.93 0.81
N LEU A 68 -6.65 4.73 0.79
CA LEU A 68 -8.07 4.53 1.09
C LEU A 68 -8.41 4.94 2.53
N HIS A 69 -7.57 4.60 3.51
CA HIS A 69 -7.77 5.04 4.89
C HIS A 69 -7.70 6.57 4.99
N ARG A 70 -6.71 7.21 4.37
CA ARG A 70 -6.61 8.69 4.29
C ARG A 70 -7.83 9.33 3.63
N TRP A 71 -8.50 8.64 2.72
CA TRP A 71 -9.68 9.15 2.07
C TRP A 71 -10.98 8.89 2.86
N ARG A 72 -11.09 7.73 3.54
CA ARG A 72 -12.27 7.32 4.30
C ARG A 72 -12.35 7.96 5.68
N LEU A 73 -11.24 8.06 6.41
CA LEU A 73 -11.22 8.47 7.81
C LEU A 73 -11.70 9.91 8.04
N PRO A 74 -11.35 10.91 7.21
CA PRO A 74 -11.91 12.26 7.37
C PRO A 74 -13.43 12.34 7.14
N ARG A 75 -14.04 11.32 6.52
CA ARG A 75 -15.49 11.29 6.23
C ARG A 75 -16.30 10.42 7.20
N ARG A 76 -15.69 9.42 7.82
CA ARG A 76 -16.37 8.41 8.64
C ARG A 76 -15.73 8.15 9.99
N GLY A 77 -14.54 8.69 10.23
CA GLY A 77 -13.83 8.59 11.50
C GLY A 77 -14.20 9.72 12.44
N ILE A 78 -13.63 9.66 13.65
CA ILE A 78 -13.74 10.72 14.65
C ILE A 78 -12.53 11.64 14.47
N THR A 79 -12.78 12.94 14.31
CA THR A 79 -11.71 13.95 14.18
C THR A 79 -11.46 14.59 15.53
N VAL A 80 -10.22 14.54 15.99
CA VAL A 80 -9.76 15.14 17.24
C VAL A 80 -8.54 16.02 17.01
N THR A 81 -8.33 16.96 17.92
CA THR A 81 -7.15 17.82 17.90
C THR A 81 -6.00 17.12 18.62
N ALA A 82 -4.98 16.71 17.87
CA ALA A 82 -3.75 16.17 18.41
C ALA A 82 -2.78 17.31 18.76
N ARG A 83 -2.03 17.16 19.86
CA ARG A 83 -0.99 18.10 20.29
C ARG A 83 0.38 17.54 20.01
N ILE A 84 1.34 18.39 19.66
CA ILE A 84 2.72 17.95 19.46
C ILE A 84 3.29 17.37 20.77
N LEU A 85 3.85 16.18 20.70
CA LEU A 85 4.57 15.52 21.79
C LEU A 85 6.07 15.72 21.63
N ASP A 86 6.61 15.36 20.46
CA ASP A 86 8.04 15.40 20.21
C ASP A 86 8.35 15.69 18.71
N LYS A 87 9.53 16.24 18.46
CA LYS A 87 10.09 16.51 17.14
C LYS A 87 11.49 15.91 17.07
N HIS A 88 11.60 14.75 16.42
CA HIS A 88 12.88 14.06 16.27
C HIS A 88 13.20 13.80 14.80
N SER A 89 14.37 14.26 14.34
CA SER A 89 14.95 13.93 13.02
C SER A 89 14.00 14.14 11.83
N GLY A 90 13.26 15.25 11.82
CA GLY A 90 12.29 15.58 10.75
C GLY A 90 10.95 14.84 10.83
N ARG A 91 10.73 14.03 11.87
CA ARG A 91 9.46 13.39 12.20
C ARG A 91 8.80 14.12 13.37
N LEU A 92 7.51 14.40 13.23
CA LEU A 92 6.70 14.99 14.29
C LEU A 92 5.79 13.92 14.87
N THR A 93 5.82 13.76 16.18
CA THR A 93 4.91 12.89 16.92
C THR A 93 3.88 13.76 17.61
N TYR A 94 2.61 13.48 17.35
CA TYR A 94 1.47 14.11 17.99
C TYR A 94 0.79 13.12 18.92
N VAL A 95 0.25 13.59 20.04
CA VAL A 95 -0.60 12.81 20.94
C VAL A 95 -2.02 13.31 20.88
N TYR A 96 -2.96 12.37 20.82
CA TYR A 96 -4.39 12.62 20.93
C TYR A 96 -5.03 11.60 21.86
N ARG A 97 -6.23 11.94 22.36
CA ARG A 97 -7.00 11.07 23.25
C ARG A 97 -8.12 10.41 22.45
N ASP A 98 -8.22 9.09 22.52
CA ASP A 98 -9.27 8.32 21.83
C ASP A 98 -10.61 8.37 22.58
N ASP A 99 -11.66 7.80 21.98
CA ASP A 99 -13.01 7.70 22.57
C ASP A 99 -13.07 6.83 23.83
N ARG A 100 -12.00 6.08 24.10
CA ARG A 100 -11.82 5.26 25.31
C ARG A 100 -10.91 5.92 26.33
N ASP A 101 -10.66 7.22 26.17
CA ASP A 101 -9.91 8.04 27.10
C ASP A 101 -8.42 7.67 27.21
N ARG A 102 -7.87 7.00 26.18
CA ARG A 102 -6.46 6.58 26.10
C ARG A 102 -5.65 7.50 25.20
N ASP A 103 -4.43 7.80 25.63
CA ASP A 103 -3.49 8.56 24.81
C ASP A 103 -2.92 7.69 23.69
N ARG A 104 -2.89 8.25 22.48
CA ARG A 104 -2.43 7.63 21.25
C ARG A 104 -1.46 8.54 20.54
N GLU A 105 -0.42 7.93 19.97
CA GLU A 105 0.59 8.63 19.19
C GLU A 105 0.29 8.56 17.70
N TYR A 106 0.47 9.69 17.02
CA TYR A 106 0.40 9.82 15.58
C TYR A 106 1.69 10.46 15.09
N ALA A 107 2.51 9.70 14.36
CA ALA A 107 3.76 10.19 13.82
C ALA A 107 3.65 10.51 12.33
N THR A 108 3.97 11.75 11.94
CA THR A 108 4.02 12.20 10.55
C THR A 108 5.43 12.56 10.13
N GLY A 109 5.79 12.22 8.88
CA GLY A 109 7.08 12.55 8.29
C GLY A 109 7.11 13.89 7.55
N TRP A 110 6.03 14.67 7.63
CA TRP A 110 5.88 15.95 6.94
C TRP A 110 5.60 17.01 7.99
N THR A 111 6.46 18.02 8.05
CA THR A 111 6.25 19.25 8.82
C THR A 111 5.11 20.03 8.18
N LEU A 112 3.90 19.93 8.73
CA LEU A 112 2.89 20.95 8.49
C LEU A 112 3.42 22.25 9.10
N ALA A 113 3.34 23.33 8.33
CA ALA A 113 3.84 24.63 8.72
C ALA A 113 3.26 25.03 10.09
N SER A 114 4.14 25.21 11.07
CA SER A 114 3.94 26.00 12.30
C SER A 114 2.78 25.68 13.26
N GLY A 115 2.06 24.57 13.10
CA GLY A 115 0.96 24.21 14.02
C GLY A 115 1.41 23.40 15.23
N THR A 116 1.25 23.92 16.45
CA THR A 116 1.34 23.16 17.72
C THR A 116 0.25 22.09 17.85
N THR A 117 -0.81 22.20 17.05
CA THR A 117 -1.94 21.28 17.01
C THR A 117 -2.21 20.82 15.58
N LEU A 118 -2.71 19.60 15.44
CA LEU A 118 -3.07 18.98 14.17
C LEU A 118 -4.41 18.29 14.32
N ALA A 119 -5.33 18.52 13.37
CA ALA A 119 -6.56 17.74 13.30
C ALA A 119 -6.23 16.33 12.77
N VAL A 120 -6.57 15.31 13.55
CA VAL A 120 -6.33 13.89 13.24
C VAL A 120 -7.66 13.16 13.26
N SER A 121 -7.96 12.42 12.20
CA SER A 121 -9.13 11.54 12.12
C SER A 121 -8.70 10.09 12.34
N TYR A 122 -9.35 9.39 13.28
CA TYR A 122 -9.09 7.96 13.58
C TYR A 122 -10.35 7.09 13.39
N ASP A 123 -10.16 5.78 13.22
CA ASP A 123 -11.26 4.81 13.14
C ASP A 123 -11.73 4.45 14.56
N PRO A 124 -13.01 4.67 14.95
CA PRO A 124 -13.49 4.29 16.29
C PRO A 124 -13.42 2.78 16.56
N ARG A 125 -13.45 1.94 15.52
CA ARG A 125 -13.31 0.48 15.67
C ARG A 125 -11.85 0.08 15.90
N ASP A 126 -10.92 0.82 15.32
CA ASP A 126 -9.48 0.61 15.47
C ASP A 126 -8.74 1.96 15.61
N PRO A 127 -8.62 2.50 16.85
CA PRO A 127 -7.98 3.78 17.10
C PRO A 127 -6.49 3.81 16.75
N SER A 128 -5.86 2.66 16.46
CA SER A 128 -4.46 2.66 15.99
C SER A 128 -4.31 3.22 14.57
N ILE A 129 -5.42 3.28 13.82
CA ILE A 129 -5.45 3.78 12.45
C ILE A 129 -5.91 5.24 12.46
N ALA A 130 -4.94 6.15 12.35
CA ALA A 130 -5.18 7.58 12.33
C ALA A 130 -4.52 8.26 11.11
N VAL A 131 -5.12 9.35 10.64
CA VAL A 131 -4.62 10.17 9.53
C VAL A 131 -4.83 11.65 9.83
N ALA A 132 -3.93 12.50 9.34
CA ALA A 132 -4.15 13.94 9.37
C ALA A 132 -5.42 14.30 8.56
N ALA A 133 -6.28 15.16 9.12
CA ALA A 133 -7.51 15.63 8.48
C ALA A 133 -7.22 16.65 7.36
N ASP A 134 -6.10 17.38 7.46
CA ASP A 134 -5.69 18.35 6.46
C ASP A 134 -5.31 17.64 5.15
N GLY A 135 -6.09 17.92 4.10
CA GLY A 135 -6.13 17.16 2.84
C GLY A 135 -4.86 17.20 1.97
N ALA A 136 -3.77 17.83 2.43
CA ALA A 136 -2.50 17.90 1.72
C ALA A 136 -1.85 16.51 1.63
N GLY A 137 -2.12 15.80 0.52
CA GLY A 137 -1.62 14.44 0.28
C GLY A 137 -2.69 13.34 0.27
N ARG A 138 -3.98 13.70 0.34
CA ARG A 138 -5.11 12.77 0.23
C ARG A 138 -5.14 12.04 -1.12
N TRP A 139 -4.73 12.71 -2.20
CA TRP A 139 -4.70 12.17 -3.56
C TRP A 139 -3.33 11.67 -4.02
N ALA A 140 -2.25 12.16 -3.40
CA ALA A 140 -0.87 11.93 -3.85
C ALA A 140 -0.46 10.44 -3.91
N ASN A 141 -1.09 9.58 -3.10
CA ASN A 141 -0.86 8.13 -3.14
C ASN A 141 -2.03 7.33 -3.73
N LEU A 142 -3.23 7.91 -3.80
CA LEU A 142 -4.42 7.22 -4.29
C LEU A 142 -4.39 7.13 -5.82
N VAL A 143 -4.17 8.26 -6.50
CA VAL A 143 -4.22 8.32 -7.97
C VAL A 143 -3.12 7.46 -8.59
N PRO A 144 -1.84 7.57 -8.17
CA PRO A 144 -0.80 6.69 -8.70
C PRO A 144 -1.06 5.23 -8.37
N GLY A 145 -1.56 4.93 -7.15
CA GLY A 145 -1.88 3.55 -6.74
C GLY A 145 -2.98 2.92 -7.60
N LEU A 146 -4.04 3.67 -7.91
CA LEU A 146 -5.13 3.22 -8.79
C LEU A 146 -4.67 3.06 -10.24
N LEU A 147 -3.86 3.98 -10.75
CA LEU A 147 -3.27 3.86 -12.09
C LEU A 147 -2.35 2.63 -12.17
N GLY A 148 -1.52 2.41 -11.15
CA GLY A 148 -0.67 1.23 -11.06
C GLY A 148 -1.47 -0.07 -10.99
N LEU A 149 -2.63 -0.06 -10.31
CA LEU A 149 -3.54 -1.19 -10.24
C LEU A 149 -4.19 -1.47 -11.61
N ALA A 150 -4.72 -0.43 -12.27
CA ALA A 150 -5.33 -0.55 -13.60
C ALA A 150 -4.32 -1.02 -14.65
N PHE A 151 -3.12 -0.42 -14.65
CA PHE A 151 -2.02 -0.82 -15.52
C PHE A 151 -1.58 -2.25 -15.25
N GLY A 152 -1.35 -2.60 -13.98
CA GLY A 152 -0.94 -3.95 -13.59
C GLY A 152 -1.96 -5.02 -13.98
N LEU A 153 -3.27 -4.75 -13.79
CA LEU A 153 -4.34 -5.63 -14.27
C LEU A 153 -4.35 -5.76 -15.79
N GLY A 154 -4.21 -4.65 -16.52
CA GLY A 154 -4.20 -4.66 -17.98
C GLY A 154 -3.03 -5.46 -18.56
N VAL A 155 -1.81 -5.23 -18.04
CA VAL A 155 -0.60 -5.96 -18.44
C VAL A 155 -0.72 -7.44 -18.09
N TYR A 156 -1.25 -7.77 -16.91
CA TYR A 156 -1.44 -9.16 -16.49
C TYR A 156 -2.45 -9.89 -17.37
N ALA A 157 -3.60 -9.27 -17.63
CA ALA A 157 -4.61 -9.81 -18.53
C ALA A 157 -4.04 -10.04 -19.94
N PHE A 158 -3.23 -9.11 -20.44
CA PHE A 158 -2.56 -9.26 -21.73
C PHE A 158 -1.59 -10.45 -21.77
N ALA A 159 -0.76 -10.65 -20.72
CA ALA A 159 0.12 -11.81 -20.61
C ALA A 159 -0.66 -13.14 -20.63
N VAL A 160 -1.78 -13.19 -19.89
CA VAL A 160 -2.66 -14.37 -19.87
C VAL A 160 -3.27 -14.63 -21.25
N THR A 161 -3.74 -13.59 -21.94
CA THR A 161 -4.28 -13.72 -23.30
C THR A 161 -3.24 -14.26 -24.28
N ILE A 162 -1.99 -13.78 -24.24
CA ILE A 162 -0.89 -14.31 -25.06
C ILE A 162 -0.64 -15.78 -24.74
N ALA A 163 -0.57 -16.12 -23.45
CA ALA A 163 -0.30 -17.48 -23.00
C ALA A 163 -1.40 -18.46 -23.45
N ILE A 164 -2.67 -18.03 -23.37
CA ILE A 164 -3.82 -18.80 -23.88
C ILE A 164 -3.72 -18.95 -25.39
N ALA A 165 -3.50 -17.86 -26.13
CA ALA A 165 -3.41 -17.90 -27.59
C ALA A 165 -2.30 -18.86 -28.05
N ALA A 166 -1.12 -18.79 -27.43
CA ALA A 166 0.01 -19.66 -27.72
C ALA A 166 -0.30 -21.14 -27.45
N ALA A 167 -1.16 -21.45 -26.47
CA ALA A 167 -1.57 -22.82 -26.17
C ALA A 167 -2.59 -23.41 -27.17
N PHE A 168 -3.22 -22.58 -28.02
CA PHE A 168 -4.26 -22.99 -28.97
C PHE A 168 -3.89 -22.77 -30.44
N THR A 169 -2.71 -22.21 -30.73
CA THR A 169 -2.20 -22.03 -32.09
C THR A 169 -1.43 -23.24 -32.65
N ASP A 170 -1.39 -24.35 -31.90
CA ASP A 170 -0.98 -25.68 -32.36
C ASP A 170 -2.21 -26.55 -32.68
#